data_AF-A0A369H454-F1
#
_entry.id   AF-A0A369H454-F1
#
_cell.length_a   1.000
_cell.length_b   1.000
_cell.length_c   1.000
_cell.angle_alpha   90.00
_cell.angle_beta   90.00
_cell.angle_gamma   90.00
#
_symmetry.space_group_name_H-M   'P 1'
#
loop_
_entity.id
_entity.type
_entity.pdbx_description
1 polymer ?
#
loop_
_entity_poly.entity_id
_entity_poly.type
_entity_poly.pdbx_seq_one_letter_code
_entity_poly.pdbx_strand_id
1 'polypeptide(L)'
;MQLRSLLLSLAVVLSVVALELPNCARTCLAPTYEMSRCHPEDQACHCTDQALIKNATACIMVKCTIKEALLAKNVTATACGEPIRDKSPGFVAVSNVFGILSSLCVIQRFAFKYWTKAGFGLDDWATLAAMVISVPSIAINALVVGPNGMGRDTWTLSYENITTFSRFFFVLEILYFADVGMIKIALIFFYLRIFPAREVRRLLQGTLGFAALFGLVFTAIAIFQCSPINYYWWRWDGEHSGRCLDMNAITWSNAGVSIAIDIWMLAIPLWQLKSLKLDWKKKVGVAIMFCVGTFVTVVSVLRLRALDFSSHSANPTWDLFDVGIWSTVEINVGIMCVCMPSLRLLLVHLFPTLSTSSSQQGYIRHEPPSRQRVVDNKIVQQVSYSVEYGDKEETDDLRVVYLRDVDVRSMPVRGGGNVI
;
A
#
# COMPACT_ATOMS: atom_id res chain seq x y z
N MET A 1 -36.28 44.29 25.81
CA MET A 1 -35.86 43.34 26.86
C MET A 1 -34.99 42.20 26.31
N GLN A 2 -35.29 41.64 25.12
CA GLN A 2 -34.47 40.60 24.45
C GLN A 2 -33.04 41.03 24.05
N LEU A 3 -32.81 42.29 23.66
CA LEU A 3 -31.46 42.77 23.30
C LEU A 3 -30.53 42.87 24.53
N ARG A 4 -31.08 43.27 25.68
CA ARG A 4 -30.33 43.28 26.95
C ARG A 4 -30.03 41.87 27.45
N SER A 5 -30.92 40.89 27.27
CA SER A 5 -30.63 39.50 27.64
C SER A 5 -29.58 38.85 26.72
N LEU A 6 -29.55 39.20 25.43
CA LEU A 6 -28.51 38.79 24.48
C LEU A 6 -27.13 39.41 24.81
N LEU A 7 -27.08 40.70 25.14
CA LEU A 7 -25.84 41.39 25.56
C LEU A 7 -25.34 40.87 26.91
N LEU A 8 -26.24 40.61 27.88
CA LEU A 8 -25.91 39.95 29.14
C LEU A 8 -25.38 38.53 28.91
N SER A 9 -25.95 37.76 27.98
CA SER A 9 -25.42 36.44 27.65
C SER A 9 -24.04 36.50 26.98
N LEU A 10 -23.76 37.50 26.14
CA LEU A 10 -22.48 37.65 25.47
C LEU A 10 -21.37 38.09 26.43
N ALA A 11 -21.66 39.04 27.33
CA ALA A 11 -20.74 39.46 28.38
C ALA A 11 -20.47 38.35 29.41
N VAL A 12 -21.47 37.52 29.72
CA VAL A 12 -21.31 36.31 30.53
C VAL A 12 -20.45 35.27 29.81
N VAL A 13 -20.63 35.06 28.50
CA VAL A 13 -19.78 34.17 27.71
C VAL A 13 -18.33 34.66 27.66
N LEU A 14 -18.10 35.96 27.43
CA LEU A 14 -16.75 36.54 27.43
C LEU A 14 -16.06 36.40 28.80
N SER A 15 -16.80 36.59 29.90
CA SER A 15 -16.27 36.47 31.26
C SER A 15 -16.04 35.02 31.69
N VAL A 16 -16.89 34.08 31.28
CA VAL A 16 -16.68 32.63 31.50
C VAL A 16 -15.46 32.13 30.71
N VAL A 17 -15.34 32.54 29.45
CA VAL A 17 -14.16 32.26 28.60
C VAL A 17 -12.88 32.78 29.26
N ALA A 18 -12.91 33.99 29.83
CA ALA A 18 -11.77 34.57 30.54
C ALA A 18 -11.40 33.80 31.83
N LEU A 19 -12.35 33.13 32.50
CA LEU A 19 -12.09 32.30 33.68
C LEU A 19 -11.44 30.96 33.33
N GLU A 20 -11.81 30.35 32.20
CA GLU A 20 -11.27 29.06 31.76
C GLU A 20 -9.89 29.18 31.10
N LEU A 21 -9.49 30.40 30.70
CA LEU A 21 -8.18 30.63 30.10
C LEU A 21 -7.03 30.57 31.11
N PRO A 22 -5.93 29.89 30.77
CA PRO A 22 -4.73 29.90 31.60
C PRO A 22 -4.15 31.31 31.72
N ASN A 23 -3.50 31.59 32.85
CA ASN A 23 -2.95 32.91 33.17
C ASN A 23 -2.00 33.40 32.07
N CYS A 24 -1.16 32.53 31.53
CA CYS A 24 -0.23 32.87 30.44
C CYS A 24 -0.98 33.38 29.19
N ALA A 25 -2.07 32.73 28.79
CA ALA A 25 -2.84 33.10 27.61
C ALA A 25 -3.56 34.44 27.82
N ARG A 26 -4.08 34.70 29.03
CA ARG A 26 -4.66 36.01 29.38
C ARG A 26 -3.64 37.15 29.24
N THR A 27 -2.41 36.94 29.70
CA THR A 27 -1.36 37.97 29.57
C THR A 27 -0.94 38.22 28.12
N CYS A 28 -1.13 37.24 27.22
CA CYS A 28 -0.89 37.41 25.79
C CYS A 28 -2.06 38.09 25.07
N LEU A 29 -3.29 37.78 25.47
CA LEU A 29 -4.50 38.29 24.81
C LEU A 29 -4.83 39.74 25.19
N ALA A 30 -4.62 40.13 26.45
CA ALA A 30 -4.91 41.48 26.94
C ALA A 30 -4.30 42.61 26.06
N PRO A 31 -2.99 42.64 25.77
CA PRO A 31 -2.41 43.69 24.93
C PRO A 31 -2.86 43.60 23.46
N THR A 32 -3.20 42.40 22.97
CA THR A 32 -3.69 42.24 21.59
C THR A 32 -5.12 42.77 21.42
N TYR A 33 -5.96 42.67 22.45
CA TYR A 33 -7.30 43.24 22.44
C TYR A 33 -7.27 44.78 22.38
N GLU A 34 -6.35 45.43 23.07
CA GLU A 34 -6.17 46.89 23.00
C GLU A 34 -5.71 47.39 21.63
N MET A 35 -5.00 46.54 20.87
CA MET A 35 -4.55 46.84 19.51
C MET A 35 -5.57 46.45 18.43
N SER A 36 -6.60 45.68 18.78
CA SER A 36 -7.63 45.24 17.85
C SER A 36 -8.57 46.40 17.50
N ARG A 37 -9.08 46.39 16.27
CA ARG A 37 -10.08 47.36 15.81
C ARG A 37 -11.51 46.98 16.19
N CYS A 38 -11.69 45.83 16.85
CA CYS A 38 -12.98 45.31 17.24
C CYS A 38 -13.49 45.98 18.52
N HIS A 39 -14.82 46.12 18.61
CA HIS A 39 -15.47 46.61 19.83
C HIS A 39 -15.33 45.55 20.95
N PRO A 40 -15.13 45.93 22.24
CA PRO A 40 -14.88 44.96 23.33
C PRO A 40 -15.98 43.90 23.52
N GLU A 41 -17.20 44.21 23.12
CA GLU A 41 -18.34 43.28 23.17
C GLU A 41 -18.57 42.54 21.84
N ASP A 42 -17.80 42.81 20.78
CA ASP A 42 -17.97 42.19 19.46
C ASP A 42 -17.10 40.94 19.33
N GLN A 43 -17.59 39.85 19.91
CA GLN A 43 -16.97 38.53 19.86
C GLN A 43 -16.74 38.05 18.42
N ALA A 44 -17.68 38.31 17.50
CA ALA A 44 -17.58 37.86 16.11
C ALA A 44 -16.42 38.57 15.36
N CYS A 45 -16.23 39.86 15.62
CA CYS A 45 -15.09 40.60 15.09
C CYS A 45 -13.76 40.03 15.64
N HIS A 46 -13.67 39.79 16.95
CA HIS A 46 -12.45 39.22 17.54
C HIS A 46 -12.10 37.83 16.99
N CYS A 47 -13.10 37.01 16.69
CA CYS A 47 -12.92 35.68 16.10
C CYS A 47 -12.46 35.70 14.62
N THR A 48 -12.57 36.84 13.94
CA THR A 48 -12.21 36.97 12.51
C THR A 48 -10.99 37.88 12.27
N ASP A 49 -10.52 38.57 13.31
CA ASP A 49 -9.34 39.44 13.25
C ASP A 49 -8.04 38.62 13.14
N GLN A 50 -7.49 38.54 11.91
CA GLN A 50 -6.26 37.81 11.63
C GLN A 50 -5.03 38.38 12.36
N ALA A 51 -4.96 39.69 12.58
CA ALA A 51 -3.82 40.31 13.26
C ALA A 51 -3.83 39.94 14.75
N LEU A 52 -5.02 39.98 15.38
CA LEU A 52 -5.22 39.51 16.74
C LEU A 52 -4.83 38.03 16.86
N ILE A 53 -5.39 37.16 16.02
CA ILE A 53 -5.13 35.71 16.05
C ILE A 53 -3.63 35.42 15.89
N LYS A 54 -2.97 36.05 14.92
CA LYS A 54 -1.54 35.82 14.64
C LYS A 54 -0.66 36.27 15.81
N ASN A 55 -0.88 37.47 16.34
CA ASN A 55 -0.07 38.02 17.42
C ASN A 55 -0.31 37.28 18.75
N ALA A 56 -1.57 36.95 19.05
CA ALA A 56 -1.92 36.17 20.23
C ALA A 56 -1.31 34.77 20.16
N THR A 57 -1.41 34.08 19.01
CA THR A 57 -0.82 32.76 18.80
C THR A 57 0.70 32.80 18.95
N ALA A 58 1.37 33.80 18.36
CA ALA A 58 2.81 33.96 18.50
C ALA A 58 3.24 34.17 19.97
N CYS A 59 2.49 34.98 20.74
CA CYS A 59 2.78 35.17 22.16
C CYS A 59 2.53 33.89 22.99
N ILE A 60 1.40 33.21 22.77
CA ILE A 60 1.02 31.99 23.49
C ILE A 60 2.05 30.89 23.25
N MET A 61 2.51 30.70 22.01
CA MET A 61 3.52 29.68 21.69
C MET A 61 4.89 29.94 22.33
N VAL A 62 5.15 31.17 22.80
CA VAL A 62 6.40 31.54 23.49
C VAL A 62 6.25 31.52 25.01
N LYS A 63 5.11 31.97 25.54
CA LYS A 63 4.91 32.18 26.99
C LYS A 63 4.14 31.08 27.70
N CYS A 64 3.37 30.26 26.99
CA CYS A 64 2.56 29.19 27.57
C CYS A 64 3.22 27.83 27.35
N THR A 65 2.93 26.88 28.25
CA THR A 65 3.18 25.46 27.98
C THR A 65 2.28 24.96 26.84
N ILE A 66 2.64 23.84 26.20
CA ILE A 66 1.83 23.29 25.10
C ILE A 66 0.43 22.90 25.57
N LYS A 67 0.31 22.35 26.79
CA LYS A 67 -0.98 22.04 27.42
C LYS A 67 -1.84 23.29 27.60
N GLU A 68 -1.27 24.37 28.11
CA GLU A 68 -1.97 25.65 28.24
C GLU A 68 -2.34 26.27 26.89
N ALA A 69 -1.47 26.14 25.89
CA ALA A 69 -1.75 26.62 24.52
C ALA A 69 -2.91 25.84 23.88
N LEU A 70 -2.95 24.51 24.05
CA LEU A 70 -4.05 23.66 23.59
C LEU A 70 -5.36 23.99 24.31
N LEU A 71 -5.31 24.19 25.64
CA LEU A 71 -6.47 24.62 26.42
C LEU A 71 -6.98 25.98 25.95
N ALA A 72 -6.08 26.96 25.77
CA ALA A 72 -6.44 28.28 25.26
C ALA A 72 -7.05 28.19 23.85
N LYS A 73 -6.50 27.36 22.96
CA LYS A 73 -7.05 27.11 21.63
C LYS A 73 -8.43 26.45 21.70
N ASN A 74 -8.64 25.49 22.59
CA ASN A 74 -9.94 24.84 22.77
C ASN A 74 -11.01 25.83 23.24
N VAL A 75 -10.74 26.57 24.31
CA VAL A 75 -11.69 27.55 24.84
C VAL A 75 -12.00 28.64 23.81
N THR A 76 -10.96 29.20 23.16
CA THR A 76 -11.15 30.25 22.14
C THR A 76 -11.86 29.76 20.89
N ALA A 77 -11.53 28.57 20.37
CA ALA A 77 -12.21 28.00 19.21
C ALA A 77 -13.68 27.66 19.49
N THR A 78 -13.96 27.11 20.67
CA THR A 78 -15.33 26.81 21.13
C THR A 78 -16.12 28.09 21.31
N ALA A 79 -15.54 29.14 21.90
CA ALA A 79 -16.16 30.45 22.02
C ALA A 79 -16.47 31.06 20.65
N CYS A 80 -15.57 30.92 19.68
CA CYS A 80 -15.78 31.40 18.32
C CYS A 80 -16.75 30.55 17.48
N GLY A 81 -17.29 29.47 18.03
CA GLY A 81 -18.19 28.56 17.31
C GLY A 81 -17.51 27.85 16.14
N GLU A 82 -16.19 27.63 16.22
CA GLU A 82 -15.45 26.89 15.19
C GLU A 82 -15.99 25.44 15.14
N PRO A 83 -16.39 24.93 13.96
CA PRO A 83 -16.99 23.60 13.87
C PRO A 83 -15.97 22.53 14.27
N ILE A 84 -16.36 21.61 15.15
CA ILE A 84 -15.56 20.44 15.50
C ILE A 84 -15.50 19.52 14.29
N ARG A 85 -14.34 19.43 13.66
CA ARG A 85 -14.13 18.62 12.46
C ARG A 85 -13.75 17.19 12.87
N ASP A 86 -14.47 16.21 12.32
CA ASP A 86 -14.18 14.79 12.54
C ASP A 86 -14.21 14.01 11.22
N LYS A 87 -13.04 13.57 10.76
CA LYS A 87 -12.89 12.67 9.61
C LYS A 87 -12.55 11.23 10.00
N SER A 88 -12.49 10.93 11.30
CA SER A 88 -12.12 9.61 11.81
C SER A 88 -12.97 8.46 11.25
N PRO A 89 -14.31 8.59 11.05
CA PRO A 89 -15.09 7.49 10.48
C PRO A 89 -14.68 7.15 9.05
N GLY A 90 -14.34 8.16 8.24
CA GLY A 90 -13.87 7.97 6.87
C GLY A 90 -12.53 7.24 6.82
N PHE A 91 -11.60 7.59 7.71
CA PHE A 91 -10.32 6.90 7.84
C PHE A 91 -10.49 5.41 8.19
N VAL A 92 -11.32 5.11 9.20
CA VAL A 92 -11.58 3.74 9.63
C VAL A 92 -12.28 2.94 8.54
N ALA A 93 -13.24 3.54 7.83
CA ALA A 93 -13.91 2.91 6.71
C ALA A 93 -12.93 2.53 5.59
N VAL A 94 -12.06 3.45 5.17
CA VAL A 94 -11.03 3.18 4.15
C VAL A 94 -10.09 2.06 4.61
N SER A 95 -9.59 2.14 5.84
CA SER A 95 -8.69 1.11 6.40
C SER A 95 -9.33 -0.27 6.40
N ASN A 96 -10.57 -0.39 6.87
CA ASN A 96 -11.26 -1.67 6.94
C ASN A 96 -11.61 -2.22 5.55
N VAL A 97 -12.10 -1.38 4.63
CA VAL A 97 -12.46 -1.83 3.28
C VAL A 97 -11.23 -2.35 2.54
N PHE A 98 -10.14 -1.58 2.50
CA PHE A 98 -8.91 -2.00 1.84
C PHE A 98 -8.26 -3.19 2.53
N GLY A 99 -8.29 -3.24 3.87
CA GLY A 99 -7.82 -4.37 4.66
C GLY A 99 -8.58 -5.67 4.40
N ILE A 100 -9.91 -5.61 4.27
CA ILE A 100 -10.73 -6.78 3.92
C ILE A 100 -10.44 -7.21 2.48
N LEU A 101 -10.39 -6.27 1.54
CA LEU A 101 -10.12 -6.57 0.12
C LEU A 101 -8.75 -7.23 -0.08
N SER A 102 -7.70 -6.71 0.58
CA SER A 102 -6.35 -7.31 0.53
C SER A 102 -6.32 -8.69 1.16
N SER A 103 -6.96 -8.87 2.33
CA SER A 103 -7.13 -10.18 2.99
C SER A 103 -7.78 -11.21 2.07
N LEU A 104 -8.88 -10.83 1.42
CA LEU A 104 -9.61 -11.70 0.49
C LEU A 104 -8.75 -12.09 -0.71
N CYS A 105 -7.95 -11.16 -1.25
CA CYS A 105 -7.03 -11.46 -2.35
C CYS A 105 -5.94 -12.46 -1.93
N VAL A 106 -5.40 -12.35 -0.72
CA VAL A 106 -4.40 -13.31 -0.19
C VAL A 106 -5.05 -14.68 0.03
N ILE A 107 -6.22 -14.74 0.67
CA ILE A 107 -6.96 -16.00 0.88
C ILE A 107 -7.25 -16.66 -0.47
N GLN A 108 -7.75 -15.89 -1.45
CA GLN A 108 -8.02 -16.36 -2.81
C GLN A 108 -6.76 -16.95 -3.46
N ARG A 109 -5.62 -16.27 -3.34
CA ARG A 109 -4.33 -16.73 -3.89
C ARG A 109 -3.92 -18.08 -3.34
N PHE A 110 -3.96 -18.26 -2.01
CA PHE A 110 -3.59 -19.52 -1.37
C PHE A 110 -4.60 -20.63 -1.67
N ALA A 111 -5.90 -20.34 -1.61
CA ALA A 111 -6.95 -21.29 -1.94
C ALA A 111 -6.84 -21.79 -3.40
N PHE A 112 -6.57 -20.89 -4.34
CA PHE A 112 -6.39 -21.24 -5.75
C PHE A 112 -5.18 -22.17 -5.96
N LYS A 113 -4.04 -21.89 -5.32
CA LYS A 113 -2.84 -22.74 -5.43
C LYS A 113 -3.04 -24.10 -4.77
N TYR A 114 -3.71 -24.13 -3.63
CA TYR A 114 -4.08 -25.38 -2.97
C TYR A 114 -4.99 -26.23 -3.86
N TRP A 115 -6.04 -25.65 -4.44
CA TRP A 115 -6.99 -26.35 -5.31
C TRP A 115 -6.35 -26.88 -6.59
N THR A 116 -5.52 -26.07 -7.24
CA THR A 116 -4.80 -26.44 -8.47
C THR A 116 -3.57 -27.31 -8.23
N LYS A 117 -3.24 -27.62 -6.96
CA LYS A 117 -2.01 -28.30 -6.54
C LYS A 117 -0.74 -27.62 -7.11
N ALA A 118 -0.82 -26.32 -7.35
CA ALA A 118 0.31 -25.53 -7.80
C ALA A 118 1.21 -25.29 -6.58
N GLY A 119 2.46 -25.77 -6.63
CA GLY A 119 3.40 -25.60 -5.53
C GLY A 119 3.57 -24.14 -5.09
N PHE A 120 3.74 -23.95 -3.77
CA PHE A 120 3.99 -22.65 -3.16
C PHE A 120 5.41 -22.17 -3.47
N GLY A 121 5.53 -20.93 -3.93
CA GLY A 121 6.81 -20.26 -4.16
C GLY A 121 7.18 -19.32 -3.02
N LEU A 122 8.41 -18.80 -3.07
CA LEU A 122 8.87 -17.78 -2.11
C LEU A 122 8.02 -16.50 -2.19
N ASP A 123 7.45 -16.20 -3.36
CA ASP A 123 6.53 -15.09 -3.56
C ASP A 123 5.25 -15.22 -2.72
N ASP A 124 4.74 -16.45 -2.52
CA ASP A 124 3.58 -16.70 -1.66
C ASP A 124 3.89 -16.43 -0.19
N TRP A 125 5.01 -16.95 0.30
CA TRP A 125 5.42 -16.76 1.69
C TRP A 125 5.72 -15.30 2.02
N ALA A 126 6.37 -14.56 1.12
CA ALA A 126 6.59 -13.13 1.29
C ALA A 126 5.26 -12.35 1.30
N THR A 127 4.29 -12.73 0.45
CA THR A 127 2.94 -12.14 0.47
C THR A 127 2.22 -12.41 1.79
N LEU A 128 2.32 -13.62 2.32
CA LEU A 128 1.76 -13.98 3.62
C LEU A 128 2.42 -13.19 4.76
N ALA A 129 3.74 -13.03 4.72
CA ALA A 129 4.47 -12.23 5.69
C ALA A 129 4.01 -10.76 5.67
N ALA A 130 3.83 -10.14 4.50
CA ALA A 130 3.27 -8.80 4.37
C ALA A 130 1.84 -8.73 4.97
N MET A 131 1.01 -9.75 4.71
CA MET A 131 -0.32 -9.79 5.29
C MET A 131 -0.28 -9.86 6.83
N VAL A 132 0.61 -10.67 7.39
CA VAL A 132 0.77 -10.82 8.86
C VAL A 132 1.23 -9.50 9.51
N ILE A 133 2.06 -8.71 8.84
CA ILE A 133 2.50 -7.39 9.32
C ILE A 133 1.36 -6.35 9.19
N SER A 134 0.57 -6.42 8.11
CA SER A 134 -0.54 -5.49 7.85
C SER A 134 -1.76 -5.68 8.75
N VAL A 135 -2.06 -6.91 9.21
CA VAL A 135 -3.22 -7.18 10.10
C VAL A 135 -3.21 -6.33 11.38
N PRO A 136 -2.11 -6.27 12.16
CA PRO A 136 -1.99 -5.34 13.28
C PRO A 136 -2.25 -3.88 12.89
N SER A 137 -1.75 -3.43 11.73
CA SER A 137 -1.95 -2.05 11.24
C SER A 137 -3.43 -1.73 11.05
N ILE A 138 -4.20 -2.66 10.44
CA ILE A 138 -5.65 -2.52 10.25
C ILE A 138 -6.36 -2.42 11.61
N ALA A 139 -6.02 -3.30 12.56
CA ALA A 139 -6.61 -3.31 13.89
C ALA A 139 -6.31 -2.03 14.68
N ILE A 140 -5.05 -1.56 14.66
CA ILE A 140 -4.64 -0.33 15.35
C ILE A 140 -5.35 0.89 14.75
N ASN A 141 -5.44 0.98 13.42
CA ASN A 141 -6.15 2.06 12.74
C ASN A 141 -7.62 2.14 13.17
N ALA A 142 -8.31 1.00 13.21
CA ALA A 142 -9.74 0.94 13.53
C ALA A 142 -10.06 1.10 15.02
N LEU A 143 -9.30 0.43 15.88
CA LEU A 143 -9.62 0.31 17.32
C LEU A 143 -8.96 1.38 18.18
N VAL A 144 -7.85 1.95 17.73
CA VAL A 144 -7.04 2.86 18.55
C VAL A 144 -6.89 4.23 17.88
N VAL A 145 -6.24 4.30 16.73
CA VAL A 145 -5.83 5.58 16.14
C VAL A 145 -7.02 6.40 15.62
N GLY A 146 -8.02 5.74 15.01
CA GLY A 146 -9.28 6.38 14.63
C GLY A 146 -9.97 7.06 15.82
N PRO A 147 -10.37 6.31 16.87
CA PRO A 147 -11.04 6.86 18.04
C PRO A 147 -10.22 7.91 18.83
N ASN A 148 -8.88 7.76 18.86
CA ASN A 148 -8.00 8.61 19.68
C ASN A 148 -7.52 9.90 18.99
N GLY A 149 -7.97 10.20 17.76
CA GLY A 149 -7.78 11.55 17.20
C GLY A 149 -7.44 11.65 15.72
N MET A 150 -7.33 10.54 14.99
CA MET A 150 -7.04 10.61 13.56
C MET A 150 -8.10 11.42 12.80
N GLY A 151 -7.68 12.49 12.11
CA GLY A 151 -8.62 13.36 11.39
C GLY A 151 -9.49 14.23 12.29
N ARG A 152 -9.05 14.48 13.52
CA ARG A 152 -9.63 15.46 14.46
C ARG A 152 -8.59 16.51 14.81
N ASP A 153 -9.05 17.71 15.14
CA ASP A 153 -8.20 18.79 15.59
C ASP A 153 -7.57 18.48 16.96
N THR A 154 -6.26 18.70 17.12
CA THR A 154 -5.51 18.28 18.32
C THR A 154 -6.05 18.95 19.60
N TRP A 155 -6.55 20.18 19.50
CA TRP A 155 -7.13 20.91 20.63
C TRP A 155 -8.46 20.32 21.13
N THR A 156 -9.14 19.48 20.34
CA THR A 156 -10.39 18.80 20.73
C THR A 156 -10.14 17.53 21.56
N LEU A 157 -8.88 17.07 21.63
CA LEU A 157 -8.52 15.79 22.23
C LEU A 157 -8.06 15.95 23.67
N SER A 158 -8.30 14.92 24.49
CA SER A 158 -7.68 14.82 25.81
C SER A 158 -6.18 14.56 25.70
N TYR A 159 -5.40 15.00 26.68
CA TYR A 159 -3.95 14.77 26.74
C TYR A 159 -3.57 13.27 26.70
N GLU A 160 -4.40 12.42 27.30
CA GLU A 160 -4.23 10.96 27.24
C GLU A 160 -4.46 10.41 25.82
N ASN A 161 -5.47 10.91 25.11
CA ASN A 161 -5.76 10.50 23.74
C ASN A 161 -4.61 10.93 22.80
N ILE A 162 -4.04 12.13 22.98
CA ILE A 162 -2.89 12.62 22.19
C ILE A 162 -1.68 11.70 22.41
N THR A 163 -1.41 11.30 23.65
CA THR A 163 -0.30 10.40 23.99
C THR A 163 -0.53 9.00 23.40
N THR A 164 -1.75 8.48 23.53
CA THR A 164 -2.15 7.17 22.99
C THR A 164 -2.06 7.16 21.46
N PHE A 165 -2.59 8.19 20.81
CA PHE A 165 -2.47 8.39 19.37
C PHE A 165 -1.00 8.37 18.94
N SER A 166 -0.15 9.20 19.57
CA SER A 166 1.26 9.32 19.21
C SER A 166 2.01 8.00 19.38
N ARG A 167 1.74 7.26 20.46
CA ARG A 167 2.34 5.95 20.74
C ARG A 167 1.96 4.89 19.71
N PHE A 168 0.71 4.83 19.29
CA PHE A 168 0.28 3.84 18.30
C PHE A 168 0.61 4.26 16.87
N PHE A 169 0.66 5.57 16.60
CA PHE A 169 1.14 6.10 15.32
C PHE A 169 2.62 5.75 15.08
N PHE A 170 3.45 5.78 16.13
CA PHE A 170 4.82 5.25 16.09
C PHE A 170 4.87 3.77 15.67
N VAL A 171 3.99 2.93 16.23
CA VAL A 171 3.92 1.51 15.88
C VAL A 171 3.49 1.33 14.43
N LEU A 172 2.50 2.11 13.96
CA LEU A 172 2.06 2.09 12.57
C LEU A 172 3.16 2.50 11.60
N GLU A 173 3.98 3.48 11.95
CA GLU A 173 5.13 3.89 11.15
C GLU A 173 6.14 2.75 10.97
N ILE A 174 6.47 2.03 12.03
CA ILE A 174 7.37 0.85 11.96
C ILE A 174 6.77 -0.24 11.08
N LEU A 175 5.49 -0.58 11.30
CA LEU A 175 4.80 -1.60 10.51
C LEU A 175 4.73 -1.21 9.03
N TYR A 176 4.51 0.08 8.75
CA TYR A 176 4.49 0.62 7.39
C TYR A 176 5.82 0.38 6.67
N PHE A 177 6.97 0.75 7.25
CA PHE A 177 8.26 0.55 6.57
C PHE A 177 8.58 -0.94 6.36
N ALA A 178 8.22 -1.79 7.33
CA ALA A 178 8.36 -3.23 7.21
C ALA A 178 7.49 -3.80 6.08
N ASP A 179 6.23 -3.36 5.98
CA ASP A 179 5.29 -3.77 4.94
C ASP A 179 5.75 -3.32 3.54
N VAL A 180 6.17 -2.07 3.37
CA VAL A 180 6.71 -1.58 2.09
C VAL A 180 7.88 -2.44 1.62
N GLY A 181 8.82 -2.74 2.52
CA GLY A 181 9.96 -3.63 2.22
C GLY A 181 9.49 -5.03 1.81
N MET A 182 8.56 -5.61 2.57
CA MET A 182 8.06 -6.97 2.33
C MET A 182 7.28 -7.09 1.01
N ILE A 183 6.46 -6.10 0.67
CA ILE A 183 5.72 -6.05 -0.61
C ILE A 183 6.70 -6.01 -1.79
N LYS A 184 7.74 -5.17 -1.73
CA LYS A 184 8.78 -5.09 -2.77
C LYS A 184 9.51 -6.42 -2.90
N ILE A 185 9.87 -7.07 -1.80
CA ILE A 185 10.46 -8.42 -1.79
C ILE A 185 9.54 -9.44 -2.46
N ALA A 186 8.24 -9.43 -2.13
CA ALA A 186 7.25 -10.34 -2.71
C ALA A 186 7.12 -10.15 -4.23
N LEU A 187 7.09 -8.90 -4.71
CA LEU A 187 7.09 -8.57 -6.14
C LEU A 187 8.36 -9.06 -6.85
N ILE A 188 9.53 -8.88 -6.25
CA ILE A 188 10.80 -9.31 -6.86
C ILE A 188 10.88 -10.84 -6.92
N PHE A 189 10.46 -11.57 -5.88
CA PHE A 189 10.37 -13.04 -5.95
C PHE A 189 9.42 -13.51 -7.05
N PHE A 190 8.32 -12.80 -7.23
CA PHE A 190 7.40 -13.07 -8.30
C PHE A 190 8.04 -12.84 -9.70
N TYR A 191 8.81 -11.77 -9.88
CA TYR A 191 9.56 -11.53 -11.12
C TYR A 191 10.64 -12.59 -11.37
N LEU A 192 11.36 -13.01 -10.34
CA LEU A 192 12.35 -14.10 -10.44
C LEU A 192 11.73 -15.43 -10.89
N ARG A 193 10.43 -15.65 -10.62
CA ARG A 193 9.68 -16.81 -11.06
C ARG A 193 9.22 -16.71 -12.53
N ILE A 194 8.89 -15.52 -13.01
CA ILE A 194 8.39 -15.31 -14.38
C ILE A 194 9.51 -15.28 -15.40
N PHE A 195 10.61 -14.58 -15.11
CA PHE A 195 11.65 -14.30 -16.08
C PHE A 195 12.81 -15.29 -15.97
N PRO A 196 12.98 -16.22 -16.93
CA PRO A 196 14.02 -17.24 -16.85
C PRO A 196 15.41 -16.76 -17.32
N ALA A 197 15.52 -15.56 -17.92
CA ALA A 197 16.77 -15.08 -18.49
C ALA A 197 17.83 -14.80 -17.41
N ARG A 198 19.04 -15.33 -17.61
CA ARG A 198 20.14 -15.26 -16.63
C ARG A 198 20.51 -13.82 -16.24
N GLU A 199 20.60 -12.92 -17.23
CA GLU A 199 20.94 -11.51 -17.00
C GLU A 199 19.91 -10.80 -16.12
N VAL A 200 18.64 -10.98 -16.44
CA VAL A 200 17.54 -10.37 -15.67
C VAL A 200 17.45 -10.97 -14.28
N ARG A 201 17.70 -12.27 -14.13
CA ARG A 201 17.73 -12.92 -12.82
C ARG A 201 18.85 -12.36 -11.93
N ARG A 202 20.04 -12.10 -12.47
CA ARG A 202 21.14 -11.45 -11.73
C ARG A 202 20.75 -10.03 -11.28
N LEU A 203 20.15 -9.24 -12.16
CA LEU A 203 19.66 -7.90 -11.84
C LEU A 203 18.58 -7.92 -10.76
N LEU A 204 17.62 -8.85 -10.85
CA LEU A 204 16.55 -9.02 -9.85
C LEU A 204 17.09 -9.48 -8.50
N GLN A 205 18.10 -10.35 -8.46
CA GLN A 205 18.77 -10.75 -7.21
C GLN A 205 19.51 -9.58 -6.55
N GLY A 206 20.19 -8.73 -7.33
CA GLY A 206 20.78 -7.49 -6.82
C GLY A 206 19.72 -6.53 -6.27
N THR A 207 18.61 -6.37 -7.00
CA THR A 207 17.48 -5.54 -6.60
C THR A 207 16.81 -6.08 -5.32
N LEU A 208 16.72 -7.41 -5.17
CA LEU A 208 16.23 -8.06 -3.95
C LEU A 208 17.09 -7.68 -2.74
N GLY A 209 18.41 -7.78 -2.86
CA GLY A 209 19.34 -7.40 -1.80
C GLY A 209 19.21 -5.93 -1.42
N PHE A 210 19.11 -5.05 -2.42
CA PHE A 210 18.90 -3.62 -2.19
C PHE A 210 17.56 -3.33 -1.51
N ALA A 211 16.46 -3.91 -1.97
CA ALA A 211 15.13 -3.72 -1.39
C ALA A 211 15.04 -4.25 0.05
N ALA A 212 15.67 -5.40 0.33
CA ALA A 212 15.73 -5.96 1.68
C ALA A 212 16.56 -5.07 2.63
N LEU A 213 17.71 -4.58 2.17
CA LEU A 213 18.53 -3.64 2.94
C LEU A 213 17.79 -2.33 3.18
N PHE A 214 17.14 -1.78 2.16
CA PHE A 214 16.32 -0.58 2.26
C PHE A 214 15.22 -0.74 3.32
N GLY A 215 14.41 -1.81 3.23
CA GLY A 215 13.36 -2.07 4.21
C GLY A 215 13.90 -2.23 5.63
N LEU A 216 15.00 -2.97 5.80
CA LEU A 216 15.65 -3.17 7.10
C LEU A 216 16.16 -1.85 7.70
N VAL A 217 16.86 -1.04 6.90
CA VAL A 217 17.44 0.24 7.34
C VAL A 217 16.35 1.21 7.78
N PHE A 218 15.30 1.40 6.97
CA PHE A 218 14.23 2.33 7.33
C PHE A 218 13.38 1.84 8.49
N THR A 219 13.15 0.53 8.61
CA THR A 219 12.49 -0.05 9.80
C THR A 219 13.34 0.17 11.06
N ALA A 220 14.67 -0.03 10.98
CA ALA A 220 15.56 0.23 12.10
C ALA A 220 15.62 1.72 12.47
N ILE A 221 15.67 2.61 11.48
CA ILE A 221 15.58 4.07 11.69
C ILE A 221 14.27 4.40 12.41
N ALA A 222 13.13 3.88 11.97
CA ALA A 222 11.83 4.14 12.61
C ALA A 222 11.78 3.66 14.07
N ILE A 223 12.40 2.51 14.39
CA ILE A 223 12.48 2.02 15.77
C ILE A 223 13.36 2.92 16.65
N PHE A 224 14.50 3.37 16.11
CA PHE A 224 15.53 4.10 16.86
C PHE A 224 15.57 5.61 16.54
N GLN A 225 14.49 6.17 15.98
CA GLN A 225 14.46 7.57 15.55
C GLN A 225 14.51 8.57 16.70
N CYS A 226 14.17 8.16 17.91
CA CYS A 226 14.24 8.99 19.11
C CYS A 226 15.10 8.36 20.20
N SER A 227 15.86 9.20 20.91
CA SER A 227 16.63 8.83 22.09
C SER A 227 16.20 9.70 23.28
N PRO A 228 15.61 9.11 24.33
CA PRO A 228 15.11 7.72 24.43
C PRO A 228 13.89 7.45 23.54
N ILE A 229 13.57 6.18 23.24
CA ILE A 229 12.47 5.80 22.30
C ILE A 229 11.11 6.35 22.77
N ASN A 230 10.88 6.33 24.09
CA ASN A 230 9.66 6.87 24.70
C ASN A 230 9.47 8.37 24.48
N TYR A 231 10.53 9.09 24.12
CA TYR A 231 10.42 10.51 23.79
C TYR A 231 9.50 10.74 22.58
N TYR A 232 9.35 9.78 21.65
CA TYR A 232 8.47 9.96 20.49
C TYR A 232 7.03 10.34 20.87
N TRP A 233 6.44 9.60 21.83
CA TRP A 233 5.04 9.82 22.22
C TRP A 233 4.87 10.80 23.38
N TRP A 234 5.95 11.20 24.05
CA TRP A 234 5.93 12.24 25.08
C TRP A 234 6.31 13.62 24.54
N ARG A 235 6.97 13.71 23.38
CA ARG A 235 7.46 14.96 22.77
C ARG A 235 6.38 16.05 22.63
N TRP A 236 5.12 15.66 22.43
CA TRP A 236 4.04 16.61 22.17
C TRP A 236 3.79 17.58 23.34
N ASP A 237 4.11 17.21 24.58
CA ASP A 237 3.87 18.08 25.75
C ASP A 237 4.97 19.11 25.99
N GLY A 238 6.16 18.92 25.43
CA GLY A 238 7.32 19.79 25.61
C GLY A 238 7.93 19.76 27.02
N GLU A 239 7.45 18.89 27.90
CA GLU A 239 7.92 18.75 29.29
C GLU A 239 9.08 17.73 29.38
N HIS A 240 9.15 16.82 28.41
CA HIS A 240 10.16 15.78 28.36
C HIS A 240 11.38 16.24 27.56
N SER A 241 12.57 15.78 27.98
CA SER A 241 13.83 16.01 27.25
C SER A 241 14.22 14.77 26.46
N GLY A 242 14.65 14.98 25.23
CA GLY A 242 15.09 13.93 24.33
C GLY A 242 15.44 14.51 22.97
N ARG A 243 16.00 13.68 22.10
CA ARG A 243 16.33 14.07 20.74
C ARG A 243 15.77 13.04 19.78
N CYS A 244 15.07 13.53 18.76
CA CYS A 244 14.67 12.71 17.62
C CYS A 244 15.45 13.14 16.37
N LEU A 245 15.58 12.20 15.44
CA LEU A 245 15.95 12.50 14.06
C LEU A 245 14.87 13.38 13.41
N ASP A 246 15.26 14.05 12.33
CA ASP A 246 14.33 14.84 11.55
C ASP A 246 13.37 13.92 10.81
N MET A 247 12.13 13.86 11.30
CA MET A 247 11.05 13.03 10.74
C MET A 247 10.76 13.40 9.29
N ASN A 248 10.88 14.68 8.93
CA ASN A 248 10.68 15.14 7.56
C ASN A 248 11.79 14.57 6.69
N ALA A 249 13.05 14.72 7.11
CA ALA A 249 14.21 14.17 6.37
C ALA A 249 14.12 12.66 6.17
N ILE A 250 13.73 11.90 7.22
CA ILE A 250 13.52 10.44 7.14
C ILE A 250 12.43 10.14 6.10
N THR A 251 11.27 10.78 6.20
CA THR A 251 10.13 10.43 5.37
C THR A 251 10.35 10.81 3.90
N TRP A 252 10.93 11.98 3.62
CA TRP A 252 11.29 12.38 2.25
C TRP A 252 12.35 11.47 1.63
N SER A 253 13.35 11.08 2.41
CA SER A 253 14.39 10.14 1.95
C SER A 253 13.78 8.77 1.62
N ASN A 254 12.92 8.25 2.51
CA ASN A 254 12.22 6.99 2.26
C ASN A 254 11.35 7.07 1.01
N ALA A 255 10.53 8.12 0.88
CA ALA A 255 9.59 8.26 -0.22
C ALA A 255 10.33 8.37 -1.56
N GLY A 256 11.40 9.18 -1.63
CA GLY A 256 12.21 9.32 -2.85
C GLY A 256 12.86 8.00 -3.28
N VAL A 257 13.49 7.28 -2.34
CA VAL A 257 14.12 5.98 -2.65
C VAL A 257 13.08 4.91 -2.98
N SER A 258 11.95 4.87 -2.26
CA SER A 258 10.86 3.93 -2.52
C SER A 258 10.32 4.09 -3.95
N ILE A 259 10.02 5.33 -4.37
CA ILE A 259 9.56 5.66 -5.73
C ILE A 259 10.62 5.25 -6.77
N ALA A 260 11.89 5.52 -6.51
CA ALA A 260 12.98 5.13 -7.41
C ALA A 260 13.03 3.60 -7.59
N ILE A 261 12.87 2.83 -6.50
CA ILE A 261 12.79 1.36 -6.56
C ILE A 261 11.57 0.92 -7.36
N ASP A 262 10.41 1.56 -7.20
CA ASP A 262 9.20 1.18 -7.92
C ASP A 262 9.33 1.44 -9.43
N ILE A 263 9.86 2.59 -9.83
CA ILE A 263 10.17 2.89 -11.24
C ILE A 263 11.17 1.88 -11.80
N TRP A 264 12.21 1.56 -11.04
CA TRP A 264 13.21 0.57 -11.43
C TRP A 264 12.59 -0.82 -11.62
N MET A 265 11.77 -1.27 -10.68
CA MET A 265 11.06 -2.55 -10.77
C MET A 265 10.10 -2.59 -11.95
N LEU A 266 9.45 -1.47 -12.30
CA LEU A 266 8.62 -1.35 -13.51
C LEU A 266 9.42 -1.40 -14.81
N ALA A 267 10.64 -0.86 -14.82
CA ALA A 267 11.49 -0.79 -16.01
C ALA A 267 12.01 -2.18 -16.45
N ILE A 268 12.37 -3.04 -15.49
CA ILE A 268 12.92 -4.40 -15.76
C ILE A 268 12.03 -5.22 -16.71
N PRO A 269 10.73 -5.47 -16.42
CA PRO A 269 9.88 -6.29 -17.28
C PRO A 269 9.60 -5.62 -18.63
N LEU A 270 9.55 -4.29 -18.70
CA LEU A 270 9.32 -3.55 -19.94
C LEU A 270 10.48 -3.69 -20.92
N TRP A 271 11.72 -3.61 -20.42
CA TRP A 271 12.90 -3.81 -21.25
C TRP A 271 12.92 -5.21 -21.87
N GLN A 272 12.55 -6.22 -21.08
CA GLN A 272 12.52 -7.60 -21.55
C GLN A 272 11.37 -7.91 -22.52
N LEU A 273 10.21 -7.27 -22.33
CA LEU A 273 9.07 -7.38 -23.24
C LEU A 273 9.41 -6.95 -24.68
N LYS A 274 10.28 -5.94 -24.87
CA LYS A 274 10.69 -5.49 -26.20
C LYS A 274 11.50 -6.55 -26.95
N SER A 275 12.25 -7.38 -26.22
CA SER A 275 13.15 -8.36 -26.81
C SER A 275 12.50 -9.74 -27.02
N LEU A 276 11.31 -10.00 -26.44
CA LEU A 276 10.76 -11.35 -26.36
C LEU A 276 9.44 -11.48 -27.14
N LYS A 277 9.44 -12.33 -28.18
CA LYS A 277 8.22 -12.74 -28.93
C LYS A 277 7.33 -13.62 -28.04
N LEU A 278 6.66 -13.00 -27.07
CA LEU A 278 5.76 -13.69 -26.14
C LEU A 278 4.36 -13.88 -26.74
N ASP A 279 3.77 -15.07 -26.52
CA ASP A 279 2.36 -15.33 -26.81
C ASP A 279 1.47 -14.26 -26.17
N TRP A 280 0.39 -13.87 -26.87
CA TRP A 280 -0.54 -12.82 -26.45
C TRP A 280 -1.01 -12.96 -24.99
N LYS A 281 -1.22 -14.21 -24.54
CA LYS A 281 -1.61 -14.52 -23.14
C LYS A 281 -0.53 -14.12 -22.12
N LYS A 282 0.76 -14.23 -22.43
CA LYS A 282 1.82 -13.78 -21.52
C LYS A 282 1.93 -12.25 -21.55
N LYS A 283 1.74 -11.64 -22.72
CA LYS A 283 1.75 -10.18 -22.92
C LYS A 283 0.69 -9.45 -22.08
N VAL A 284 -0.54 -9.98 -22.02
CA VAL A 284 -1.62 -9.43 -21.17
C VAL A 284 -1.29 -9.51 -19.68
N GLY A 285 -0.66 -10.59 -19.22
CA GLY A 285 -0.26 -10.73 -17.81
C GLY A 285 0.74 -9.66 -17.39
N VAL A 286 1.74 -9.39 -18.23
CA VAL A 286 2.73 -8.35 -17.97
C VAL A 286 2.11 -6.95 -18.06
N ALA A 287 1.16 -6.72 -18.98
CA ALA A 287 0.43 -5.46 -19.09
C ALA A 287 -0.37 -5.14 -17.82
N ILE A 288 -1.07 -6.12 -17.23
CA ILE A 288 -1.82 -5.93 -15.98
C ILE A 288 -0.85 -5.59 -14.83
N MET A 289 0.27 -6.31 -14.70
CA MET A 289 1.28 -6.00 -13.68
C MET A 289 1.85 -4.59 -13.84
N PHE A 290 2.03 -4.14 -15.09
CA PHE A 290 2.50 -2.79 -15.38
C PHE A 290 1.50 -1.71 -14.98
N CYS A 291 0.22 -1.87 -15.32
CA CYS A 291 -0.82 -0.93 -14.90
C CYS A 291 -0.89 -0.79 -13.37
N VAL A 292 -0.72 -1.90 -12.65
CA VAL A 292 -0.85 -1.90 -11.19
C VAL A 292 0.40 -1.36 -10.52
N GLY A 293 1.60 -1.70 -11.01
CA GLY A 293 2.82 -1.06 -10.49
C GLY A 293 2.85 0.44 -10.79
N THR A 294 2.32 0.87 -11.94
CA THR A 294 2.11 2.30 -12.23
C THR A 294 1.15 2.93 -11.23
N PHE A 295 0.03 2.26 -10.92
CA PHE A 295 -0.91 2.76 -9.91
C PHE A 295 -0.26 2.88 -8.52
N VAL A 296 0.53 1.90 -8.09
CA VAL A 296 1.30 1.98 -6.83
C VAL A 296 2.26 3.17 -6.84
N THR A 297 2.99 3.40 -7.94
CA THR A 297 3.87 4.59 -8.04
C THR A 297 3.10 5.91 -7.92
N VAL A 298 1.90 6.01 -8.51
CA VAL A 298 1.06 7.20 -8.37
C VAL A 298 0.63 7.40 -6.91
N VAL A 299 0.23 6.33 -6.23
CA VAL A 299 -0.14 6.37 -4.80
C VAL A 299 1.04 6.86 -3.95
N SER A 300 2.26 6.39 -4.20
CA SER A 300 3.47 6.85 -3.48
C SER A 300 3.76 8.34 -3.73
N VAL A 301 3.50 8.85 -4.95
CA VAL A 301 3.63 10.29 -5.26
C VAL A 301 2.57 11.12 -4.54
N LEU A 302 1.32 10.64 -4.48
CA LEU A 302 0.24 11.33 -3.75
C LEU A 302 0.54 11.41 -2.24
N ARG A 303 1.14 10.36 -1.67
CA ARG A 303 1.63 10.37 -0.29
C ARG A 303 2.72 11.42 -0.07
N LEU A 304 3.67 11.58 -1.00
CA LEU A 304 4.71 12.61 -0.92
C LEU A 304 4.10 14.02 -0.84
N ARG A 305 3.03 14.28 -1.62
CA ARG A 305 2.32 15.56 -1.59
C ARG A 305 1.61 15.79 -0.26
N ALA A 306 1.02 14.75 0.33
CA ALA A 306 0.42 14.86 1.65
C ALA A 306 1.45 15.24 2.73
N LEU A 307 2.65 14.65 2.68
CA LEU A 307 3.73 14.93 3.62
C LEU A 307 4.23 16.38 3.56
N ASP A 308 4.32 16.94 2.36
CA ASP A 308 4.70 18.34 2.14
C ASP A 308 3.76 19.29 2.92
N PHE A 309 2.45 19.07 2.82
CA PHE A 309 1.45 19.85 3.54
C PHE A 309 1.49 19.66 5.06
N SER A 310 1.80 18.46 5.56
CA SER A 310 1.86 18.19 7.00
C SER A 310 3.09 18.76 7.70
N SER A 311 4.16 19.08 6.97
CA SER A 311 5.47 19.43 7.54
C SER A 311 5.52 20.78 8.31
N HIS A 312 4.55 21.67 8.11
CA HIS A 312 4.56 23.04 8.64
C HIS A 312 3.37 23.39 9.53
N SER A 313 2.57 22.40 9.96
CA SER A 313 1.29 22.68 10.61
C SER A 313 1.33 22.58 12.15
N ALA A 314 0.43 23.34 12.79
CA ALA A 314 0.25 23.34 14.25
C ALA A 314 -0.74 22.27 14.75
N ASN A 315 -1.36 21.50 13.86
CA ASN A 315 -2.42 20.51 14.16
C ASN A 315 -2.03 19.11 13.65
N PRO A 316 -1.07 18.43 14.29
CA PRO A 316 -0.50 17.19 13.76
C PRO A 316 -1.54 16.08 13.53
N THR A 317 -2.53 15.92 14.41
CA THR A 317 -3.55 14.86 14.29
C THR A 317 -4.48 15.04 13.09
N TRP A 318 -4.69 16.29 12.66
CA TRP A 318 -5.48 16.61 11.48
C TRP A 318 -4.66 16.41 10.20
N ASP A 319 -3.42 16.89 10.18
CA ASP A 319 -2.60 16.88 8.96
C ASP A 319 -1.96 15.52 8.66
N LEU A 320 -1.79 14.66 9.68
CA LEU A 320 -1.38 13.27 9.49
C LEU A 320 -2.48 12.39 8.89
N PHE A 321 -3.72 12.88 8.79
CA PHE A 321 -4.85 12.14 8.21
C PHE A 321 -4.57 11.69 6.77
N ASP A 322 -4.14 12.63 5.92
CA ASP A 322 -3.88 12.32 4.51
C ASP A 322 -2.70 11.35 4.37
N VAL A 323 -1.64 11.56 5.16
CA VAL A 323 -0.50 10.63 5.23
C VAL A 323 -0.96 9.23 5.62
N GLY A 324 -1.81 9.11 6.63
CA GLY A 324 -2.37 7.84 7.10
C GLY A 324 -3.25 7.13 6.06
N ILE A 325 -4.12 7.87 5.37
CA ILE A 325 -4.96 7.31 4.29
C ILE A 325 -4.09 6.78 3.16
N TRP A 326 -3.18 7.60 2.64
CA TRP A 326 -2.37 7.20 1.50
C TRP A 326 -1.43 6.05 1.85
N SER A 327 -0.88 6.01 3.07
CA SER A 327 -0.07 4.87 3.54
C SER A 327 -0.91 3.59 3.62
N THR A 328 -2.13 3.66 4.15
CA THR A 328 -3.06 2.53 4.22
C THR A 328 -3.44 2.00 2.83
N VAL A 329 -3.72 2.92 1.89
CA VAL A 329 -4.02 2.56 0.50
C VAL A 329 -2.80 1.94 -0.17
N GLU A 330 -1.60 2.51 -0.01
CA GLU A 330 -0.35 2.01 -0.59
C GLU A 330 -0.06 0.56 -0.20
N ILE A 331 -0.11 0.24 1.10
CA ILE A 331 0.15 -1.12 1.59
C ILE A 331 -0.87 -2.12 1.05
N ASN A 332 -2.17 -1.82 1.18
CA ASN A 332 -3.21 -2.76 0.78
C ASN A 332 -3.28 -2.97 -0.73
N VAL A 333 -3.12 -1.90 -1.51
CA VAL A 333 -3.03 -1.98 -2.97
C VAL A 333 -1.77 -2.75 -3.39
N GLY A 334 -0.65 -2.55 -2.70
CA GLY A 334 0.58 -3.31 -2.92
C GLY A 334 0.37 -4.82 -2.71
N ILE A 335 -0.29 -5.22 -1.63
CA ILE A 335 -0.65 -6.63 -1.37
C ILE A 335 -1.59 -7.18 -2.45
N MET A 336 -2.62 -6.42 -2.83
CA MET A 336 -3.55 -6.80 -3.91
C MET A 336 -2.81 -6.96 -5.25
N CYS A 337 -1.86 -6.09 -5.55
CA CYS A 337 -1.01 -6.15 -6.75
C CYS A 337 -0.25 -7.46 -6.83
N VAL A 338 0.39 -7.87 -5.73
CA VAL A 338 1.12 -9.14 -5.68
C VAL A 338 0.18 -10.32 -5.91
N CYS A 339 -1.09 -10.24 -5.48
CA CYS A 339 -2.09 -11.30 -5.62
C CYS A 339 -2.79 -11.36 -7.00
N MET A 340 -2.69 -10.34 -7.84
CA MET A 340 -3.34 -10.31 -9.16
C MET A 340 -2.98 -11.46 -10.11
N PRO A 341 -1.74 -11.98 -10.17
CA PRO A 341 -1.39 -13.08 -11.07
C PRO A 341 -2.20 -14.35 -10.80
N SER A 342 -2.45 -14.67 -9.52
CA SER A 342 -3.32 -15.78 -9.12
C SER A 342 -4.79 -15.49 -9.39
N LEU A 343 -5.24 -14.25 -9.19
CA LEU A 343 -6.61 -13.83 -9.49
C LEU A 343 -6.93 -14.02 -10.98
N ARG A 344 -5.98 -13.66 -11.85
CA ARG A 344 -6.09 -13.88 -13.29
C ARG A 344 -6.27 -15.36 -13.64
N LEU A 345 -5.45 -16.24 -13.07
CA LEU A 345 -5.53 -17.67 -13.33
C LEU A 345 -6.87 -18.25 -12.89
N LEU A 346 -7.42 -17.77 -11.78
CA LEU A 346 -8.75 -18.12 -11.31
C LEU A 346 -9.84 -17.64 -12.29
N LEU A 347 -9.77 -16.39 -12.77
CA LEU A 347 -10.77 -15.85 -13.72
C LEU A 347 -10.80 -16.64 -15.04
N VAL A 348 -9.64 -17.04 -15.56
CA VAL A 348 -9.57 -17.88 -16.77
C VAL A 348 -10.20 -19.26 -16.53
N HIS A 349 -10.13 -19.79 -15.31
CA HIS A 349 -10.70 -21.08 -14.96
C HIS A 349 -12.21 -21.03 -14.69
N LEU A 350 -12.71 -19.96 -14.06
CA LEU A 350 -14.13 -19.77 -13.76
C LEU A 350 -14.95 -19.31 -14.97
N PHE A 351 -14.35 -18.51 -15.87
CA PHE A 351 -15.03 -17.97 -17.05
C PHE A 351 -14.30 -18.37 -18.34
N PRO A 352 -14.33 -19.66 -18.71
CA PRO A 352 -13.70 -20.12 -19.95
C PRO A 352 -14.29 -19.42 -21.19
N THR A 353 -15.55 -18.98 -21.14
CA THR A 353 -16.27 -18.28 -22.21
C THR A 353 -15.84 -16.83 -22.44
N LEU A 354 -15.26 -16.15 -21.45
CA LEU A 354 -14.65 -14.81 -21.64
C LEU A 354 -13.23 -14.88 -22.23
N SER A 355 -12.64 -16.08 -22.28
CA SER A 355 -11.36 -16.36 -22.93
C SER A 355 -11.51 -16.85 -24.38
N THR A 356 -12.73 -16.96 -24.90
CA THR A 356 -12.98 -17.46 -26.25
C THR A 356 -13.06 -16.31 -27.25
N SER A 357 -11.89 -15.91 -27.75
CA SER A 357 -11.76 -15.56 -29.16
C SER A 357 -10.43 -16.09 -29.67
N SER A 358 -10.58 -17.11 -30.52
CA SER A 358 -9.63 -17.67 -31.48
C SER A 358 -8.64 -18.75 -31.00
N SER A 359 -8.89 -19.93 -31.59
CA SER A 359 -8.02 -21.09 -31.79
C SER A 359 -7.90 -22.11 -30.65
N GLN A 360 -8.81 -23.09 -30.68
CA GLN A 360 -8.56 -24.44 -30.15
C GLN A 360 -7.34 -25.04 -30.88
N GLN A 361 -6.24 -25.24 -30.15
CA GLN A 361 -5.27 -26.28 -30.48
C GLN A 361 -5.34 -27.28 -29.32
N GLY A 362 -5.97 -28.43 -29.55
CA GLY A 362 -6.09 -29.49 -28.55
C GLY A 362 -4.72 -30.05 -28.20
N TYR A 363 -4.32 -29.90 -26.93
CA TYR A 363 -3.19 -30.63 -26.36
C TYR A 363 -3.72 -31.99 -25.87
N ILE A 364 -3.44 -33.06 -26.62
CA ILE A 364 -3.58 -34.43 -26.12
C ILE A 364 -2.50 -34.63 -25.05
N ARG A 365 -2.92 -34.84 -23.81
CA ARG A 365 -2.04 -35.19 -22.69
C ARG A 365 -1.59 -36.64 -22.85
N HIS A 366 -0.30 -36.86 -23.13
CA HIS A 366 0.30 -38.19 -23.02
C HIS A 366 0.37 -38.60 -21.55
N GLU A 367 -0.41 -39.61 -21.19
CA GLU A 367 -0.27 -40.35 -19.93
C GLU A 367 0.76 -41.49 -20.16
N PRO A 368 1.76 -41.69 -19.28
CA PRO A 368 2.66 -42.82 -19.42
C PRO A 368 1.88 -44.12 -19.14
N PRO A 369 2.07 -45.18 -19.94
CA PRO A 369 1.30 -46.41 -19.77
C PRO A 369 1.65 -47.06 -18.44
N SER A 370 0.65 -47.16 -17.56
CA SER A 370 0.68 -48.10 -16.44
C SER A 370 0.62 -49.53 -17.00
N ARG A 371 1.36 -50.42 -16.36
CA ARG A 371 1.58 -51.81 -16.77
C ARG A 371 0.29 -52.62 -16.61
N GLN A 372 -0.60 -52.58 -17.59
CA GLN A 372 -1.80 -53.43 -17.62
C GLN A 372 -1.43 -54.84 -18.09
N ARG A 373 -1.76 -55.83 -17.26
CA ARG A 373 -1.78 -57.24 -17.65
C ARG A 373 -2.86 -57.44 -18.71
N VAL A 374 -2.44 -57.98 -19.85
CA VAL A 374 -3.33 -58.38 -20.95
C VAL A 374 -4.09 -59.64 -20.53
N VAL A 375 -5.42 -59.57 -20.56
CA VAL A 375 -6.29 -60.74 -20.74
C VAL A 375 -7.20 -60.43 -21.93
N ASP A 376 -7.03 -61.26 -22.96
CA ASP A 376 -7.86 -61.60 -24.12
C ASP A 376 -8.28 -60.56 -25.19
N ASN A 377 -7.76 -60.87 -26.39
CA ASN A 377 -8.38 -60.82 -27.73
C ASN A 377 -9.11 -59.56 -28.19
N LYS A 378 -8.36 -58.47 -28.42
CA LYS A 378 -8.60 -57.54 -29.53
C LYS A 378 -7.26 -57.08 -30.12
N ILE A 379 -7.09 -57.21 -31.43
CA ILE A 379 -5.95 -56.67 -32.16
C ILE A 379 -6.18 -55.15 -32.29
N VAL A 380 -5.44 -54.35 -31.53
CA VAL A 380 -5.38 -52.89 -31.72
C VAL A 380 -4.19 -52.60 -32.64
N GLN A 381 -4.47 -52.22 -33.89
CA GLN A 381 -3.43 -51.82 -34.84
C GLN A 381 -3.01 -50.38 -34.52
N GLN A 382 -1.79 -50.21 -34.02
CA GLN A 382 -1.21 -48.91 -33.70
C GLN A 382 -0.33 -48.47 -34.89
N VAL A 383 -0.80 -47.51 -35.69
CA VAL A 383 -0.04 -46.96 -36.82
C VAL A 383 0.79 -45.78 -36.31
N SER A 384 2.11 -45.90 -36.36
CA SER A 384 3.06 -44.83 -36.03
C SER A 384 3.56 -44.16 -37.30
N TYR A 385 3.33 -42.86 -37.45
CA TYR A 385 3.95 -42.05 -38.49
C TYR A 385 5.20 -41.37 -37.93
N SER A 386 6.30 -41.40 -38.68
CA SER A 386 7.46 -40.55 -38.43
C SER A 386 7.46 -39.41 -39.45
N VAL A 387 7.64 -38.18 -38.97
CA VAL A 387 7.75 -36.99 -39.82
C VAL A 387 9.20 -36.53 -39.75
N GLU A 388 9.91 -36.66 -40.85
CA GLU A 388 11.28 -36.16 -41.00
C GLU A 388 11.21 -34.70 -41.49
N TYR A 389 11.80 -33.78 -40.74
CA TYR A 389 11.89 -32.37 -41.13
C TYR A 389 13.18 -32.15 -41.90
N GLY A 390 13.08 -31.87 -43.20
CA GLY A 390 14.22 -31.40 -44.01
C GLY A 390 14.56 -29.94 -43.70
N ASP A 391 15.86 -29.64 -43.65
CA ASP A 391 16.37 -28.28 -43.46
C ASP A 391 16.12 -27.37 -44.67
N LYS A 392 16.03 -26.07 -44.37
CA LYS A 392 15.52 -24.97 -45.21
C LYS A 392 16.18 -24.82 -46.58
N GLU A 393 15.37 -24.46 -47.57
CA GLU A 393 15.76 -23.55 -48.64
C GLU A 393 14.76 -22.39 -48.78
N GLU A 394 15.28 -21.29 -49.27
CA GLU A 394 14.84 -19.91 -49.21
C GLU A 394 13.87 -19.57 -50.36
N THR A 395 12.62 -19.21 -50.06
CA THR A 395 11.75 -18.20 -50.73
C THR A 395 10.28 -18.36 -50.28
N ASP A 396 9.48 -17.35 -50.58
CA ASP A 396 8.25 -16.89 -49.93
C ASP A 396 7.02 -17.83 -49.94
N ASP A 397 6.17 -17.61 -48.92
CA ASP A 397 4.74 -17.91 -48.75
C ASP A 397 4.12 -19.33 -48.84
N LEU A 398 3.37 -19.68 -47.78
CA LEU A 398 2.53 -20.87 -47.52
C LEU A 398 3.23 -22.25 -47.39
N ARG A 399 3.32 -22.74 -46.15
CA ARG A 399 3.50 -24.19 -45.87
C ARG A 399 2.17 -24.93 -46.08
N VAL A 400 1.97 -25.54 -47.24
CA VAL A 400 0.95 -26.58 -47.44
C VAL A 400 1.65 -27.94 -47.42
N VAL A 401 1.32 -28.78 -46.44
CA VAL A 401 1.81 -30.16 -46.36
C VAL A 401 0.70 -31.07 -46.88
N TYR A 402 0.95 -31.76 -48.01
CA TYR A 402 0.04 -32.78 -48.52
C TYR A 402 0.33 -34.12 -47.85
N LEU A 403 -0.68 -34.68 -47.17
CA LEU A 403 -0.64 -36.06 -46.71
C LEU A 403 -0.91 -36.98 -47.91
N ARG A 404 -0.01 -37.93 -48.16
CA ARG A 404 -0.21 -39.01 -49.14
C ARG A 404 -0.46 -40.29 -48.37
N ASP A 405 -1.61 -40.93 -48.59
CA ASP A 405 -1.90 -42.24 -48.00
C ASP A 405 -0.90 -43.28 -48.53
N VAL A 406 -0.27 -44.02 -47.61
CA VAL A 406 0.64 -45.12 -47.93
C VAL A 406 -0.16 -46.42 -47.90
N ASP A 407 -0.29 -47.08 -49.06
CA ASP A 407 -0.96 -48.37 -49.19
C ASP A 407 -0.07 -49.50 -48.65
N VAL A 408 -0.52 -50.17 -47.59
CA VAL A 408 0.26 -51.10 -46.75
C VAL A 408 0.45 -52.48 -47.42
N ARG A 409 -0.02 -52.68 -48.65
CA ARG A 409 0.03 -53.99 -49.34
C ARG A 409 1.41 -54.42 -49.90
N SER A 410 2.48 -53.64 -49.74
CA SER A 410 3.74 -53.87 -50.47
C SER A 410 5.00 -54.20 -49.63
N MET A 411 4.91 -54.47 -48.33
CA MET A 411 6.11 -54.83 -47.55
C MET A 411 6.42 -56.35 -47.59
N PRO A 412 7.67 -56.77 -47.90
CA PRO A 412 8.05 -58.17 -47.94
C PRO A 412 8.30 -58.74 -46.53
N VAL A 413 7.77 -59.93 -46.28
CA VAL A 413 7.99 -60.71 -45.05
C VAL A 413 9.40 -61.30 -45.05
N ARG A 414 10.27 -60.91 -44.10
CA ARG A 414 11.55 -61.60 -43.86
C ARG A 414 11.35 -62.74 -42.86
N GLY A 415 11.58 -63.96 -43.35
CA GLY A 415 11.44 -65.22 -42.61
C GLY A 415 12.52 -65.43 -41.54
N GLY A 416 12.16 -66.27 -40.57
CA GLY A 416 12.97 -66.61 -39.40
C GLY A 416 14.18 -67.50 -39.70
N GLY A 417 15.18 -67.40 -38.82
CA GLY A 417 16.33 -68.29 -38.77
C GLY A 417 16.52 -68.80 -37.34
N ASN A 418 16.47 -70.12 -37.19
CA ASN A 418 16.77 -70.88 -35.99
C ASN A 418 18.24 -70.68 -35.54
N VAL A 419 18.45 -70.69 -34.22
CA VAL A 419 19.77 -70.90 -33.61
C VAL A 419 19.70 -72.26 -32.90
N ILE A 420 20.62 -73.15 -33.27
CA ILE A 420 20.96 -74.39 -32.55
C ILE A 420 21.90 -74.04 -31.40
#